data_AF-A0A2S9JQ69-F1
#
_entry.id   AF-A0A2S9JQ69-F1
#
_cell.length_a   1.000
_cell.length_b   1.000
_cell.length_c   1.000
_cell.angle_alpha   90.00
_cell.angle_beta   90.00
_cell.angle_gamma   90.00
#
_symmetry.space_group_name_H-M   'P 1'
#
loop_
_entity.id
_entity.type
_entity.pdbx_description
1 polymer ?
#
loop_
_entity_poly.entity_id
_entity_poly.type
_entity_poly.pdbx_seq_one_letter_code
_entity_poly.pdbx_strand_id
1 'polypeptide(L)' 'MHEHGDNKPMRIEDIQTMAPLSEFEIRELFRKMLKLTEDAHGATAAGRHELDVVQNVLKFSMARLKEPDRRGIANDNPAT' A
#
# COMPACT_ATOMS: atom_id res chain seq x y z
N MET A 1 27.36 7.02 25.59
CA MET A 1 27.67 6.91 24.15
C MET A 1 26.33 6.68 23.47
N HIS A 2 25.78 7.68 22.79
CA HIS A 2 24.51 7.57 22.07
C HIS A 2 24.85 7.23 20.62
N GLU A 3 24.57 6.00 20.19
CA GLU A 3 24.67 5.62 18.79
C GLU A 3 23.53 6.31 18.04
N HIS A 4 23.93 7.25 17.17
CA HIS A 4 23.06 7.96 16.27
C HIS A 4 22.66 6.96 15.18
N GLY A 5 21.41 6.50 15.19
CA GLY A 5 20.88 5.66 14.13
C GLY A 5 21.06 6.37 12.79
N ASP A 6 21.90 5.81 11.93
CA ASP A 6 22.19 6.27 10.58
C ASP A 6 20.87 6.35 9.79
N ASN A 7 20.24 7.53 9.76
CA ASN A 7 19.06 7.77 8.95
C ASN A 7 19.51 8.16 7.54
N LYS A 8 20.23 7.24 6.88
CA LYS A 8 20.71 7.42 5.52
C LYS A 8 19.50 7.42 4.59
N PRO A 9 19.31 8.46 3.76
CA PRO A 9 18.21 8.48 2.80
C PRO A 9 18.40 7.31 1.82
N MET A 10 17.38 6.45 1.75
CA MET A 10 17.35 5.28 0.86
C MET A 10 17.52 5.72 -0.60
N ARG A 11 18.50 5.17 -1.31
CA ARG A 11 18.72 5.47 -2.73
C ARG A 11 17.79 4.65 -3.60
N ILE A 12 17.49 5.15 -4.79
CA ILE A 12 16.66 4.44 -5.79
C ILE A 12 17.30 3.08 -6.16
N GLU A 13 18.63 3.00 -6.18
CA GLU A 13 19.39 1.77 -6.42
C GLU A 13 19.17 0.72 -5.31
N ASP A 14 18.96 1.16 -4.06
CA ASP A 14 18.65 0.28 -2.93
C ASP A 14 17.25 -0.35 -3.09
N ILE A 15 16.31 0.38 -3.69
CA ILE A 15 14.96 -0.12 -3.99
C ILE A 15 15.00 -1.17 -5.11
N GLN A 16 15.90 -1.02 -6.09
CA GLN A 16 16.07 -1.98 -7.18
C GLN A 16 16.76 -3.28 -6.74
N THR A 17 17.51 -3.25 -5.63
CA THR A 17 18.19 -4.43 -5.05
C THR A 17 17.41 -5.08 -3.91
N MET A 18 16.33 -4.45 -3.43
CA MET A 18 15.41 -5.07 -2.49
C MET A 18 14.74 -6.28 -3.14
N ALA A 19 14.84 -7.43 -2.47
CA ALA A 19 14.09 -8.61 -2.86
C ALA A 19 12.60 -8.23 -2.98
N PRO A 20 11.91 -8.65 -4.06
CA PRO A 20 10.49 -8.40 -4.19
C PRO A 20 9.79 -8.99 -2.96
N LEU A 21 9.01 -8.15 -2.29
CA LEU A 21 8.25 -8.55 -1.11
C LEU A 21 7.35 -9.73 -1.46
N SER A 22 7.30 -10.72 -0.59
CA SER A 22 6.32 -11.80 -0.72
C SER A 22 4.90 -11.24 -0.63
N GLU A 23 3.93 -11.94 -1.22
CA GLU A 23 2.52 -11.55 -1.12
C GLU A 23 2.07 -11.41 0.35
N PHE A 24 2.59 -12.27 1.23
CA PHE A 24 2.38 -12.17 2.67
C PHE A 24 2.90 -10.85 3.24
N GLU A 25 4.13 -10.45 2.92
CA GLU A 25 4.73 -9.19 3.38
C GLU A 25 3.97 -7.98 2.85
N ILE A 26 3.53 -8.01 1.58
CA ILE A 26 2.70 -6.94 0.99
C ILE A 26 1.37 -6.82 1.73
N ARG A 27 0.71 -7.94 2.03
CA ARG A 27 -0.55 -7.94 2.80
C ARG A 27 -0.36 -7.39 4.22
N GLU A 28 0.71 -7.77 4.90
CA GLU A 28 1.02 -7.25 6.24
C GLU A 28 1.34 -5.75 6.21
N LEU A 29 2.04 -5.27 5.19
CA LEU A 29 2.29 -3.84 4.99
C LEU A 29 0.99 -3.07 4.75
N PHE A 30 0.11 -3.55 3.88
CA PHE A 30 -1.19 -2.90 3.65
C PHE A 30 -2.05 -2.90 4.90
N ARG A 31 -2.03 -3.98 5.70
CA ARG A 31 -2.74 -4.01 7.00
C ARG A 31 -2.19 -2.97 7.97
N LYS A 32 -0.87 -2.82 8.07
CA LYS A 32 -0.23 -1.80 8.92
C LYS A 32 -0.61 -0.39 8.46
N MET A 33 -0.54 -0.11 7.17
CA MET A 33 -0.93 1.19 6.60
C MET A 33 -2.41 1.49 6.85
N LEU A 34 -3.29 0.50 6.67
CA LEU A 34 -4.72 0.70 6.90
C LEU A 34 -4.98 1.09 8.36
N LYS A 35 -4.38 0.37 9.31
CA LYS A 35 -4.50 0.68 10.74
C LYS A 35 -4.01 2.10 11.04
N LEU A 36 -2.86 2.51 10.51
CA LEU A 36 -2.34 3.87 10.70
C LEU A 36 -3.31 4.93 10.17
N THR A 37 -3.98 4.66 9.05
CA THR A 37 -4.97 5.59 8.48
C THR A 37 -6.32 5.58 9.19
N GLU A 38 -6.68 4.48 9.87
CA GLU A 38 -7.87 4.38 10.72
C GLU A 38 -7.66 5.12 12.06
N ASP A 39 -6.45 5.04 12.60
CA ASP A 39 -6.04 5.75 13.82
C ASP A 39 -5.80 7.27 13.56
N ALA A 40 -5.68 7.67 12.30
CA ALA A 40 -5.48 9.06 11.91
C ALA A 40 -6.79 9.87 11.87
N HIS A 41 -6.78 11.07 12.46
CA HIS A 41 -7.91 12.00 12.37
C HIS A 41 -7.59 13.17 11.43
N GLY A 42 -8.34 13.27 10.33
CA GLY A 42 -8.28 14.42 9.44
C GLY A 42 -8.82 15.68 10.12
N ALA A 43 -7.94 16.65 10.37
CA ALA A 43 -8.29 17.93 11.01
C ALA A 43 -9.27 18.78 10.18
N THR A 44 -9.29 18.57 8.86
CA THR A 44 -10.16 19.29 7.91
C THR A 44 -11.08 18.32 7.16
N ALA A 45 -12.11 18.84 6.52
CA ALA A 45 -12.99 18.03 5.66
C ALA A 45 -12.21 17.37 4.51
N ALA A 46 -11.28 18.12 3.89
CA ALA A 46 -10.39 17.58 2.85
C ALA A 46 -9.50 16.45 3.39
N GLY A 47 -8.86 16.64 4.55
CA GLY A 47 -8.02 15.62 5.15
C GLY A 47 -8.77 14.34 5.54
N ARG A 48 -10.04 14.45 5.97
CA ARG A 48 -10.89 13.26 6.20
C ARG A 48 -11.23 12.53 4.90
N HIS A 49 -11.51 13.27 3.83
CA HIS A 49 -11.77 12.67 2.52
C HIS A 49 -10.54 11.97 1.95
N GLU A 50 -9.36 12.59 2.06
CA GLU A 50 -8.09 11.98 1.64
C GLU A 50 -7.81 10.67 2.41
N LEU A 51 -8.03 10.66 3.72
CA LEU A 51 -7.90 9.44 4.53
C LEU A 51 -8.88 8.35 4.07
N ASP A 52 -10.14 8.70 3.78
CA ASP A 52 -11.14 7.75 3.26
C ASP A 52 -10.71 7.16 1.91
N VAL A 53 -10.21 7.99 0.98
CA VAL A 53 -9.68 7.52 -0.31
C VAL A 53 -8.53 6.54 -0.11
N VAL A 54 -7.56 6.86 0.74
CA VAL A 54 -6.42 5.98 1.02
C VAL A 54 -6.89 4.65 1.64
N GLN A 55 -7.80 4.70 2.61
CA GLN A 55 -8.37 3.49 3.22
C GLN A 55 -9.09 2.61 2.18
N ASN A 56 -9.85 3.21 1.27
CA ASN A 56 -10.56 2.50 0.21
C ASN A 56 -9.59 1.84 -0.78
N VAL A 57 -8.52 2.53 -1.17
CA VAL A 57 -7.46 1.96 -2.04
C VAL A 57 -6.76 0.78 -1.37
N LEU A 58 -6.43 0.89 -0.07
CA LEU A 58 -5.80 -0.19 0.68
C LEU A 58 -6.71 -1.42 0.81
N LYS A 59 -7.99 -1.20 1.15
CA LYS A 59 -9.01 -2.27 1.22
C LYS A 59 -9.19 -2.96 -0.13
N PHE A 60 -9.29 -2.19 -1.22
CA PHE A 60 -9.40 -2.73 -2.58
C PHE A 60 -8.18 -3.56 -2.97
N SER A 61 -6.98 -3.03 -2.75
CA SER A 61 -5.73 -3.71 -3.08
C SER A 61 -5.58 -5.03 -2.32
N MET A 62 -5.91 -5.05 -1.03
CA MET A 62 -5.93 -6.29 -0.23
C MET A 62 -6.97 -7.32 -0.71
N ALA A 63 -8.12 -6.87 -1.21
CA ALA A 63 -9.13 -7.76 -1.77
C ALA A 63 -8.64 -8.43 -3.07
N ARG A 64 -7.90 -7.70 -3.91
CA ARG A 64 -7.30 -8.23 -5.14
C ARG A 64 -6.13 -9.17 -4.91
N LEU A 65 -5.33 -8.95 -3.87
CA LEU A 65 -4.28 -9.89 -3.47
C LEU A 65 -4.82 -11.27 -3.05
N LYS A 66 -6.12 -11.39 -2.71
CA LYS A 66 -6.75 -12.68 -2.37
C LYS A 66 -7.19 -13.50 -3.58
N GLU A 67 -7.29 -12.90 -4.76
CA GLU A 67 -7.59 -13.65 -5.97
C GLU A 67 -6.29 -14.31 -6.44
N PRO A 68 -6.18 -15.65 -6.47
CA PRO A 68 -5.16 -16.26 -7.32
C PRO A 68 -5.39 -15.73 -8.72
N ASP A 69 -4.35 -15.23 -9.35
CA ASP A 69 -4.39 -14.63 -10.69
C ASP A 69 -4.95 -15.63 -11.71
N ARG A 70 -6.28 -15.67 -11.82
CA ARG A 70 -7.05 -16.39 -12.83
C ARG A 70 -7.50 -15.45 -13.94
N ARG A 71 -6.98 -14.22 -13.97
CA ARG A 71 -7.28 -13.27 -15.04
C ARG A 71 -6.13 -13.27 -16.03
N GLY A 72 -6.04 -14.38 -16.76
CA GLY A 72 -5.81 -14.24 -18.19
C GLY A 72 -6.91 -13.33 -18.73
N ILE A 73 -6.56 -12.06 -18.97
CA ILE A 73 -7.16 -11.15 -19.94
C ILE A 73 -8.69 -11.29 -20.11
N ALA A 74 -9.46 -10.62 -19.25
CA ALA A 74 -10.79 -10.16 -19.64
C ALA A 74 -10.73 -8.63 -19.67
N ASN A 75 -10.41 -8.11 -20.85
CA ASN A 75 -10.58 -6.71 -21.17
C ASN A 75 -12.10 -6.45 -21.16
N ASP A 76 -12.64 -5.91 -20.07
CA ASP A 76 -14.05 -5.52 -19.94
C ASP A 76 -14.35 -4.22 -20.72
N ASN A 77 -13.82 -4.10 -21.94
CA ASN A 77 -14.30 -3.09 -22.88
C ASN A 77 -15.37 -3.74 -23.74
N PRO A 78 -16.67 -3.42 -23.58
CA PRO A 78 -17.66 -3.83 -24.57
C PRO A 78 -17.29 -3.13 -25.87
N ALA A 79 -16.90 -3.90 -26.88
CA ALA A 79 -16.77 -3.38 -28.23
C ALA A 79 -18.16 -2.93 -28.70
N THR A 80 -18.41 -1.63 -28.66
CA THR A 80 -19.39 -0.96 -29.54
C THR A 80 -18.82 -0.87 -30.94
#